data_AF-A0A9E3LUI4-F1
#
_entry.id   AF-A0A9E3LUI4-F1
#
_cell.length_a   1.000
_cell.length_b   1.000
_cell.length_c   1.000
_cell.angle_alpha   90.00
_cell.angle_beta   90.00
_cell.angle_gamma   90.00
#
_symmetry.space_group_name_H-M   'P 1'
#
loop_
_entity.id
_entity.type
_entity.pdbx_description
1 polymer ?
#
loop_
_entity_poly.entity_id
_entity_poly.type
_entity_poly.pdbx_seq_one_letter_code
_entity_poly.pdbx_strand_id
1 'polypeptide(L)'
;MPKRQKQNSDHAHKHNTPTIDNEVISQQLEALLTPAIFAQQKYYKQLGLRDRILNLSFMVAAVLTLLWRQVPGVQELNRLLAREGFLWCPVTKVAQQSLSERFLVFPAELFERVFKDLLPQLQLNWQQRLRRPLPDSVKFALHNFDRIWIADVAKFDLRVGTANLLVD
;
A
#
# COMPACT_ATOMS: atom_id res chain seq x y z
N MET A 1 -38.90 -26.77 -7.12
CA MET A 1 -37.77 -25.83 -7.30
C MET A 1 -37.60 -25.02 -6.03
N PRO A 2 -36.41 -24.98 -5.40
CA PRO A 2 -36.23 -24.23 -4.16
C PRO A 2 -36.26 -22.72 -4.45
N LYS A 3 -37.06 -21.96 -3.70
CA LYS A 3 -37.17 -20.50 -3.84
C LYS A 3 -35.86 -19.84 -3.42
N ARG A 4 -35.22 -19.12 -4.36
CA ARG A 4 -34.03 -18.30 -4.10
C ARG A 4 -34.41 -17.20 -3.10
N GLN A 5 -33.76 -17.17 -1.94
CA GLN A 5 -34.00 -16.14 -0.92
C GLN A 5 -33.72 -14.75 -1.53
N LYS A 6 -34.71 -13.86 -1.44
CA LYS A 6 -34.60 -12.46 -1.85
C LYS A 6 -33.61 -11.77 -0.91
N GLN A 7 -32.37 -11.59 -1.34
CA GLN A 7 -31.41 -10.75 -0.64
C GLN A 7 -31.79 -9.27 -0.88
N ASN A 8 -31.92 -8.51 0.20
CA ASN A 8 -32.24 -7.09 0.13
C ASN A 8 -31.04 -6.31 -0.44
N SER A 9 -31.23 -5.66 -1.59
CA SER A 9 -30.16 -4.95 -2.31
C SER A 9 -29.52 -3.83 -1.48
N ASP A 10 -30.27 -3.23 -0.55
CA ASP A 10 -29.78 -2.17 0.33
C ASP A 10 -28.85 -2.66 1.45
N HIS A 11 -28.86 -3.97 1.75
CA HIS A 11 -27.93 -4.60 2.70
C HIS A 11 -26.80 -5.35 1.99
N ALA A 12 -26.56 -5.08 0.71
CA ALA A 12 -25.39 -5.58 0.02
C ALA A 12 -24.13 -4.97 0.66
N HIS A 13 -23.47 -5.75 1.52
CA HIS A 13 -22.15 -5.38 2.03
C HIS A 13 -21.22 -5.19 0.83
N LYS A 14 -20.66 -3.98 0.71
CA LYS A 14 -19.63 -3.70 -0.29
C LYS A 14 -18.43 -4.60 -0.01
N HIS A 15 -18.26 -5.63 -0.83
CA HIS A 15 -17.05 -6.43 -0.83
C HIS A 15 -15.93 -5.60 -1.49
N ASN A 16 -15.08 -4.98 -0.67
CA ASN A 16 -13.79 -4.50 -1.13
C ASN A 16 -12.91 -5.72 -1.39
N THR A 17 -12.81 -6.12 -2.65
CA THR A 17 -11.80 -7.09 -3.08
C THR A 17 -10.43 -6.43 -2.99
N PRO A 18 -9.42 -7.10 -2.40
CA PRO A 18 -8.06 -6.60 -2.41
C PRO A 18 -7.62 -6.28 -3.84
N THR A 19 -6.91 -5.17 -4.02
CA THR A 19 -6.33 -4.83 -5.34
C THR A 19 -5.40 -5.97 -5.80
N ILE A 20 -5.31 -6.22 -7.11
CA ILE A 20 -4.42 -7.25 -7.66
C ILE A 20 -2.97 -6.92 -7.27
N ASP A 21 -2.21 -7.93 -6.85
CA ASP A 21 -0.79 -7.76 -6.54
C ASP A 21 -0.03 -7.30 -7.80
N ASN A 22 0.81 -6.29 -7.64
CA ASN A 22 1.62 -5.76 -8.73
C ASN A 22 3.08 -6.00 -8.37
N GLU A 23 3.63 -7.06 -8.96
CA GLU A 23 5.02 -7.49 -8.76
C GLU A 23 6.03 -6.33 -8.87
N VAL A 24 5.84 -5.42 -9.84
CA VAL A 24 6.74 -4.28 -10.04
C VAL A 24 6.70 -3.32 -8.85
N ILE A 25 5.50 -3.08 -8.31
CA ILE A 25 5.33 -2.20 -7.15
C ILE A 25 5.85 -2.90 -5.90
N SER A 26 5.57 -4.19 -5.74
CA SER A 26 6.06 -5.01 -4.62
C SER A 26 7.59 -5.02 -4.56
N GLN A 27 8.28 -5.22 -5.70
CA GLN A 27 9.75 -5.15 -5.79
C GLN A 27 10.29 -3.75 -5.49
N GLN A 28 9.64 -2.70 -6.01
CA GLN A 28 10.05 -1.33 -5.74
C GLN A 28 9.90 -0.97 -4.25
N LEU A 29 8.81 -1.41 -3.62
CA LEU A 29 8.57 -1.24 -2.19
C LEU A 29 9.62 -2.00 -1.38
N GLU A 30 9.91 -3.26 -1.73
CA GLU A 30 10.94 -4.05 -1.06
C GLU A 30 12.31 -3.37 -1.11
N ALA A 31 12.74 -2.92 -2.29
CA ALA A 31 14.02 -2.23 -2.47
C ALA A 31 14.11 -0.94 -1.63
N LEU A 32 13.00 -0.22 -1.50
CA LEU A 32 12.92 1.02 -0.75
C LEU A 32 12.89 0.77 0.77
N LEU A 33 12.16 -0.25 1.22
CA LEU A 33 11.88 -0.49 2.64
C LEU A 33 12.94 -1.33 3.35
N THR A 34 13.61 -2.23 2.63
CA THR A 34 14.68 -3.07 3.17
C THR A 34 15.72 -2.28 3.98
N PRO A 35 16.37 -1.22 3.45
CA PRO A 35 17.38 -0.47 4.21
C PRO A 35 16.82 0.22 5.46
N ALA A 36 15.59 0.77 5.39
CA ALA A 36 14.95 1.42 6.54
C ALA A 36 14.57 0.41 7.64
N ILE A 37 14.08 -0.78 7.27
CA ILE A 37 13.78 -1.84 8.22
C ILE A 37 15.05 -2.33 8.91
N PHE A 38 16.16 -2.52 8.16
CA PHE A 38 17.44 -2.91 8.73
C PHE A 38 17.99 -1.87 9.71
N ALA A 39 17.87 -0.57 9.41
CA ALA A 39 18.29 0.50 10.32
C ALA A 39 17.56 0.43 11.69
N GLN A 40 16.28 0.05 11.68
CA GLN A 40 15.44 -0.02 12.88
C GLN A 40 15.53 -1.35 13.65
N GLN A 41 16.21 -2.38 13.12
CA GLN A 41 16.37 -3.68 13.81
C GLN A 41 17.08 -3.54 15.16
N LYS A 42 18.08 -2.65 15.28
CA LYS A 42 18.81 -2.42 16.53
C LYS A 42 17.90 -1.89 17.62
N TYR A 43 17.02 -0.95 17.27
CA TYR A 43 16.07 -0.36 18.19
C TYR A 43 14.95 -1.34 18.57
N TYR A 44 14.47 -2.15 17.61
CA TYR A 44 13.53 -3.25 17.87
C TYR A 44 14.07 -4.23 18.93
N LYS A 45 15.35 -4.58 18.86
CA LYS A 45 16.01 -5.45 19.84
C LYS A 45 16.15 -4.79 21.21
N GLN A 46 16.42 -3.47 21.27
CA GLN A 46 16.50 -2.71 22.52
C GLN A 46 15.16 -2.63 23.27
N LEU A 47 14.05 -2.64 22.53
CA LEU A 47 12.69 -2.73 23.08
C LEU A 47 12.35 -4.10 23.69
N GLY A 48 13.27 -5.08 23.65
CA GLY A 48 13.05 -6.42 24.21
C GLY A 48 12.04 -7.27 23.42
N LEU A 49 11.64 -6.82 22.23
CA LEU A 49 10.75 -7.55 21.33
C LEU A 49 11.55 -8.70 20.69
N ARG A 50 11.39 -9.92 21.24
CA ARG A 50 12.10 -11.12 20.74
C ARG A 50 11.79 -11.38 19.26
N ASP A 51 12.76 -11.93 18.54
CA ASP A 51 12.59 -12.46 17.19
C ASP A 51 11.59 -13.63 17.22
N ARG A 52 10.36 -13.34 16.79
CA ARG A 52 9.29 -14.32 16.55
C ARG A 52 8.94 -14.29 15.06
N ILE A 53 8.15 -15.26 14.62
CA ILE A 53 7.62 -15.37 13.24
C ILE A 53 7.00 -14.04 12.76
N LEU A 54 6.43 -13.24 13.67
CA LEU A 54 5.91 -11.88 13.43
C LEU A 54 6.93 -10.80 13.83
N ASN A 55 7.98 -10.66 13.02
CA ASN A 55 9.05 -9.67 13.21
C ASN A 55 8.64 -8.27 12.71
N LEU A 56 9.50 -7.26 12.90
CA LEU A 56 9.25 -5.89 12.43
C LEU A 56 8.99 -5.83 10.92
N SER A 57 9.80 -6.53 10.13
CA SER A 57 9.67 -6.57 8.67
C SER A 57 8.28 -7.08 8.24
N PHE A 58 7.81 -8.14 8.90
CA PHE A 58 6.48 -8.71 8.69
C PHE A 58 5.38 -7.72 9.05
N MET A 59 5.47 -7.04 10.19
CA MET A 59 4.46 -6.07 10.62
C MET A 59 4.40 -4.87 9.67
N VAL A 60 5.55 -4.38 9.20
CA VAL A 60 5.61 -3.28 8.21
C VAL A 60 4.98 -3.71 6.89
N ALA A 61 5.31 -4.90 6.39
CA ALA A 61 4.71 -5.45 5.17
C ALA A 61 3.19 -5.63 5.32
N ALA A 62 2.73 -6.11 6.48
CA ALA A 62 1.32 -6.29 6.78
C ALA A 62 0.55 -4.96 6.79
N VAL A 63 1.06 -3.94 7.47
CA VAL A 63 0.46 -2.58 7.50
C VAL A 63 0.42 -1.98 6.10
N LEU A 64 1.51 -2.08 5.34
CA LEU A 64 1.55 -1.58 3.96
C LEU A 64 0.56 -2.31 3.06
N THR A 65 0.40 -3.61 3.23
CA THR A 65 -0.60 -4.38 2.48
C THR A 65 -2.02 -3.93 2.82
N LEU A 66 -2.32 -3.65 4.10
CA LEU A 66 -3.61 -3.09 4.50
C LEU A 66 -3.88 -1.73 3.83
N LEU A 67 -2.88 -0.84 3.81
CA LEU A 67 -3.01 0.51 3.27
C LEU A 67 -3.02 0.54 1.74
N TRP A 68 -2.05 -0.11 1.10
CA TRP A 68 -1.85 -0.07 -0.35
C TRP A 68 -2.85 -0.96 -1.10
N ARG A 69 -3.09 -2.18 -0.62
CA ARG A 69 -4.00 -3.14 -1.26
C ARG A 69 -5.47 -2.94 -0.82
N GLN A 70 -5.73 -1.98 0.08
CA GLN A 70 -7.04 -1.63 0.65
C GLN A 70 -7.77 -2.83 1.27
N VAL A 71 -7.03 -3.68 1.96
CA VAL A 71 -7.58 -4.90 2.56
C VAL A 71 -8.50 -4.53 3.72
N PRO A 72 -9.76 -5.00 3.73
CA PRO A 72 -10.79 -4.51 4.65
C PRO A 72 -10.59 -4.92 6.12
N GLY A 73 -9.66 -5.83 6.45
CA GLY A 73 -9.36 -6.20 7.83
C GLY A 73 -8.40 -7.38 8.00
N VAL A 74 -8.13 -7.74 9.25
CA VAL A 74 -7.13 -8.77 9.64
C VAL A 74 -7.51 -10.17 9.14
N GLN A 75 -8.80 -10.50 9.05
CA GLN A 75 -9.25 -11.80 8.54
C GLN A 75 -8.88 -11.97 7.06
N GLU A 76 -9.08 -10.93 6.26
CA GLU A 76 -8.75 -10.94 4.83
C GLU A 76 -7.24 -10.91 4.63
N LEU A 77 -6.51 -10.15 5.45
CA LEU A 77 -5.05 -10.19 5.48
C LEU A 77 -4.52 -11.59 5.79
N ASN A 78 -5.10 -12.28 6.78
CA ASN A 78 -4.69 -13.65 7.13
C ASN A 78 -5.02 -14.64 5.99
N ARG A 79 -6.16 -14.45 5.30
CA ARG A 79 -6.53 -15.22 4.11
C ARG A 79 -5.52 -15.03 2.99
N LEU A 80 -5.10 -13.79 2.71
CA LEU A 80 -4.08 -13.48 1.72
C LEU A 80 -2.73 -14.10 2.08
N LEU A 81 -2.30 -13.95 3.34
CA LEU A 81 -1.05 -14.54 3.83
C LEU A 81 -1.02 -16.07 3.69
N ALA A 82 -2.14 -16.74 3.95
CA ALA A 82 -2.23 -18.20 3.88
C ALA A 82 -2.31 -18.75 2.46
N ARG A 83 -2.68 -17.94 1.46
CA ARG A 83 -2.91 -18.37 0.07
C ARG A 83 -1.87 -17.88 -0.92
N GLU A 84 -1.48 -16.62 -0.81
CA GLU A 84 -0.66 -15.89 -1.78
C GLU A 84 0.64 -15.36 -1.14
N GLY A 85 0.60 -15.00 0.15
CA GLY A 85 1.63 -14.16 0.75
C GLY A 85 1.33 -12.68 0.46
N PHE A 86 2.26 -11.80 0.78
CA PHE A 86 2.17 -10.38 0.40
C PHE A 86 3.55 -9.71 0.45
N LEU A 87 3.83 -8.82 -0.51
CA LEU A 87 5.12 -8.12 -0.64
C LEU A 87 6.28 -9.15 -0.60
N TRP A 88 7.29 -8.92 0.25
CA TRP A 88 8.42 -9.83 0.47
C TRP A 88 8.14 -10.91 1.55
N CYS A 89 6.92 -11.00 2.08
CA CYS A 89 6.55 -12.01 3.07
C CYS A 89 6.00 -13.26 2.36
N PRO A 90 6.65 -14.44 2.52
CA PRO A 90 6.18 -15.67 1.91
C PRO A 90 4.90 -16.16 2.59
N VAL A 91 4.21 -17.09 1.92
CA VAL A 91 3.03 -17.78 2.44
C VAL A 91 3.34 -18.38 3.80
N THR A 92 2.73 -17.83 4.85
CA THR A 92 3.01 -18.22 6.24
C THR A 92 1.69 -18.50 6.95
N LYS A 93 1.55 -19.70 7.53
CA LYS A 93 0.36 -20.03 8.31
C LYS A 93 0.48 -19.42 9.70
N VAL A 94 -0.29 -18.36 9.95
CA VAL A 94 -0.38 -17.72 11.26
C VAL A 94 -1.84 -17.78 11.74
N ALA A 95 -2.04 -17.99 13.04
CA ALA A 95 -3.37 -17.88 13.62
C ALA A 95 -3.86 -16.42 13.56
N GLN A 96 -5.12 -16.21 13.18
CA GLN A 96 -5.72 -14.87 13.13
C GLN A 96 -5.61 -14.14 14.49
N GLN A 97 -5.77 -14.89 15.58
CA GLN A 97 -5.64 -14.37 16.94
C GLN A 97 -4.24 -13.80 17.18
N SER A 98 -3.19 -14.51 16.77
CA SER A 98 -1.80 -14.05 16.93
C SER A 98 -1.51 -12.79 16.13
N LEU A 99 -2.07 -12.64 14.92
CA LEU A 99 -1.97 -11.39 14.15
C LEU A 99 -2.69 -10.24 14.84
N SER A 100 -3.91 -10.49 15.32
CA SER A 100 -4.75 -9.47 15.97
C SER A 100 -4.10 -8.95 17.25
N GLU A 101 -3.66 -9.86 18.13
CA GLU A 101 -2.91 -9.51 19.35
C GLU A 101 -1.62 -8.76 19.01
N ARG A 102 -0.93 -9.15 17.93
CA ARG A 102 0.31 -8.47 17.54
C ARG A 102 0.04 -7.05 17.06
N PHE A 103 -1.02 -6.80 16.30
CA PHE A 103 -1.40 -5.44 15.91
C PHE A 103 -1.74 -4.56 17.12
N LEU A 104 -2.32 -5.12 18.20
CA LEU A 104 -2.62 -4.38 19.42
C LEU A 104 -1.37 -4.00 20.23
N VAL A 105 -0.34 -4.86 20.21
CA VAL A 105 0.89 -4.67 21.00
C VAL A 105 2.02 -4.06 20.18
N PHE A 106 1.85 -3.92 18.87
CA PHE A 106 2.87 -3.38 17.99
C PHE A 106 3.02 -1.86 18.19
N PRO A 107 4.19 -1.38 18.64
CA PRO A 107 4.39 0.04 18.91
C PRO A 107 4.41 0.83 17.60
N ALA A 108 3.48 1.78 17.48
CA ALA A 108 3.34 2.63 16.30
C ALA A 108 4.62 3.45 16.04
N GLU A 109 5.40 3.73 17.08
CA GLU A 109 6.66 4.46 17.02
C GLU A 109 7.70 3.76 16.14
N LEU A 110 7.67 2.43 16.05
CA LEU A 110 8.56 1.69 15.15
C LEU A 110 8.22 1.95 13.68
N PHE A 111 6.93 1.94 13.36
CA PHE A 111 6.47 2.23 12.01
C PHE A 111 6.73 3.69 11.65
N GLU A 112 6.49 4.61 12.58
CA GLU A 112 6.80 6.04 12.41
C GLU A 112 8.28 6.26 12.11
N ARG A 113 9.19 5.57 12.80
CA ARG A 113 10.63 5.69 12.55
C ARG A 113 11.03 5.16 11.18
N VAL A 114 10.52 3.99 10.79
CA VAL A 114 10.73 3.48 9.42
C VAL A 114 10.24 4.49 8.39
N PHE A 115 9.07 5.10 8.60
CA PHE A 115 8.56 6.14 7.70
C PHE A 115 9.45 7.39 7.67
N LYS A 116 9.87 7.90 8.83
CA LYS A 116 10.76 9.07 8.94
C LYS A 116 12.11 8.86 8.27
N ASP A 117 12.66 7.65 8.36
CA ASP A 117 13.92 7.31 7.69
C ASP A 117 13.78 7.30 6.16
N LEU A 118 12.59 6.96 5.65
CA LEU A 118 12.30 6.91 4.21
C LEU A 118 11.99 8.28 3.62
N LEU A 119 11.46 9.21 4.42
CA LEU A 119 11.04 10.54 3.95
C LEU A 119 12.12 11.28 3.15
N PRO A 120 13.39 11.37 3.61
CA PRO A 120 14.44 12.04 2.84
C PRO A 120 14.68 11.40 1.48
N GLN A 121 14.68 10.06 1.41
CA GLN A 121 14.89 9.33 0.16
C GLN A 121 13.70 9.52 -0.79
N LEU A 122 12.47 9.52 -0.28
CA LEU A 122 11.28 9.80 -1.08
C LEU A 122 11.28 11.24 -1.62
N GLN A 123 11.70 12.22 -0.81
CA GLN A 123 11.86 13.60 -1.24
C GLN A 123 12.93 13.76 -2.32
N LEU A 124 14.09 13.12 -2.15
CA LEU A 124 15.14 13.12 -3.16
C LEU A 124 14.66 12.50 -4.48
N ASN A 125 14.04 11.32 -4.40
CA ASN A 125 13.46 10.64 -5.57
C ASN A 125 12.39 11.50 -6.25
N TRP A 126 11.60 12.26 -5.48
CA TRP A 126 10.63 13.20 -6.03
C TRP A 126 11.30 14.36 -6.77
N GLN A 127 12.31 14.98 -6.16
CA GLN A 127 13.05 16.09 -6.78
C GLN A 127 13.81 15.66 -8.04
N GLN A 128 14.32 14.43 -8.07
CA GLN A 128 15.02 13.86 -9.22
C GLN A 128 14.09 13.45 -10.36
N ARG A 129 12.76 13.38 -10.13
CA ARG A 129 11.77 13.14 -11.19
C ARG A 129 11.58 14.40 -12.03
N LEU A 130 12.57 14.70 -12.86
CA LEU A 130 12.53 15.81 -13.81
C LEU A 130 11.56 15.57 -14.97
N ARG A 131 11.25 14.30 -15.30
CA ARG A 131 10.27 13.94 -16.33
C ARG A 131 9.37 12.81 -15.83
N ARG A 132 8.10 13.11 -15.59
CA ARG A 132 7.08 12.07 -15.37
C ARG A 132 6.51 11.66 -16.73
N PRO A 133 6.66 10.40 -17.18
CA PRO A 133 6.03 9.97 -18.41
C PRO A 133 4.51 10.15 -18.29
N LEU A 134 3.92 10.77 -19.29
CA LEU A 134 2.47 10.91 -19.38
C LEU A 134 1.84 9.50 -19.38
N PRO A 135 0.78 9.26 -18.59
CA PRO A 135 0.04 8.01 -18.67
C PRO A 135 -0.44 7.77 -20.10
N ASP A 136 -0.51 6.51 -20.53
CA ASP A 136 -0.86 6.20 -21.93
C ASP A 136 -2.27 6.65 -22.30
N SER A 137 -3.20 6.65 -21.34
CA SER A 137 -4.53 7.25 -21.50
C SER A 137 -4.48 8.76 -21.79
N VAL A 138 -3.53 9.47 -21.18
CA VAL A 138 -3.32 10.91 -21.39
C VAL A 138 -2.66 11.16 -22.74
N LYS A 139 -1.66 10.36 -23.12
CA LYS A 139 -1.06 10.42 -24.47
C LYS A 139 -2.10 10.17 -25.55
N PHE A 140 -2.94 9.15 -25.37
CA PHE A 140 -4.04 8.83 -26.28
C PHE A 140 -5.04 9.99 -26.37
N ALA A 141 -5.41 10.59 -25.24
CA ALA A 141 -6.35 11.71 -25.25
C ALA A 141 -5.76 12.95 -25.94
N LEU A 142 -4.49 13.29 -25.70
CA LEU A 142 -3.79 14.38 -26.39
C LEU A 142 -3.62 14.16 -27.89
N HIS A 143 -3.57 12.90 -28.35
CA HIS A 143 -3.54 12.58 -29.77
C HIS A 143 -4.90 12.85 -30.46
N ASN A 144 -6.01 12.75 -29.73
CA ASN A 144 -7.36 12.87 -30.31
C ASN A 144 -8.06 14.20 -29.99
N PHE A 145 -7.58 14.94 -28.99
CA PHE A 145 -8.19 16.18 -28.52
C PHE A 145 -7.12 17.25 -28.27
N ASP A 146 -7.33 18.45 -28.80
CA ASP A 146 -6.41 19.58 -28.63
C ASP A 146 -6.27 20.04 -27.17
N ARG A 147 -7.29 19.77 -26.35
CA ARG A 147 -7.32 20.10 -24.92
C ARG A 147 -7.98 19.00 -24.12
N ILE A 148 -7.35 18.61 -23.01
CA ILE A 148 -7.88 17.62 -22.07
C ILE A 148 -7.90 18.21 -20.66
N TRP A 149 -8.95 17.88 -19.92
CA TRP A 149 -9.11 18.30 -18.53
C TRP A 149 -8.81 17.10 -17.63
N ILE A 150 -7.77 17.20 -16.82
CA ILE A 150 -7.41 16.15 -15.85
C ILE A 150 -7.82 16.65 -14.47
N ALA A 151 -8.90 16.08 -13.93
CA ALA A 151 -9.25 16.27 -12.52
C ALA A 151 -8.39 15.33 -11.68
N ASP A 152 -7.35 15.87 -11.04
CA ASP A 152 -6.60 15.12 -10.04
C ASP A 152 -7.36 15.14 -8.71
N VAL A 153 -7.87 13.98 -8.29
CA VAL A 153 -8.61 13.82 -7.03
C VAL A 153 -7.69 13.86 -5.79
N ALA A 154 -6.38 13.99 -5.95
CA ALA A 154 -5.45 14.08 -4.81
C ALA A 154 -5.54 15.42 -4.04
N LYS A 155 -6.13 16.46 -4.63
CA LYS A 155 -6.52 17.70 -3.94
C LYS A 155 -7.81 18.23 -4.55
N PHE A 156 -8.89 18.21 -3.77
CA PHE A 156 -10.05 19.05 -4.03
C PHE A 156 -9.68 20.51 -3.70
N ASP A 157 -8.75 21.06 -4.47
CA ASP A 157 -8.42 22.48 -4.53
C ASP A 157 -8.50 22.84 -6.01
N LEU A 158 -9.51 23.63 -6.37
CA LEU A 158 -9.80 24.10 -7.72
C LEU A 158 -8.65 24.99 -8.22
N ARG A 159 -7.53 24.38 -8.61
CA ARG A 159 -6.53 25.04 -9.45
C ARG A 159 -6.91 24.74 -10.89
N VAL A 160 -7.62 25.70 -11.49
CA VAL A 160 -7.83 25.76 -12.93
C VAL A 160 -6.47 25.92 -13.60
N GLY A 161 -5.85 24.79 -13.94
CA GLY A 161 -4.67 24.74 -14.79
C GLY A 161 -5.12 24.50 -16.21
N THR A 162 -5.08 25.53 -17.05
CA THR A 162 -4.94 25.32 -18.49
C THR A 162 -3.68 24.48 -18.68
N ALA A 163 -3.83 23.24 -19.13
CA ALA A 163 -2.71 22.41 -19.56
C ALA A 163 -2.15 22.98 -20.87
N ASN A 164 -1.50 24.14 -20.81
CA ASN A 164 -0.29 24.34 -21.60
C ASN A 164 0.77 23.50 -20.90
N LEU A 165 0.88 22.25 -21.35
CA LEU A 165 2.11 21.50 -21.18
C LEU A 165 3.23 22.41 -21.72
N LEU A 166 4.05 22.93 -20.82
CA LEU A 166 5.29 23.60 -21.17
C LEU A 166 6.14 22.59 -21.93
N VAL A 167 6.09 22.70 -23.25
CA VAL A 167 7.19 22.40 -24.13
C VAL A 167 8.07 23.65 -24.07
N ASP A 168 9.05 23.62 -23.17
CA ASP A 168 10.38 24.23 -23.27
C ASP A 168 11.24 23.76 -22.07
#